data_AF-A0A7C4W9A9-F1
#
_entry.id   AF-A0A7C4W9A9-F1
#
_cell.length_a   1.000
_cell.length_b   1.000
_cell.length_c   1.000
_cell.angle_alpha   90.00
_cell.angle_beta   90.00
_cell.angle_gamma   90.00
#
_symmetry.space_group_name_H-M   'P 1'
#
loop_
_entity.id
_entity.type
_entity.pdbx_description
1 polymer ?
#
loop_
_entity_poly.entity_id
_entity_poly.type
_entity_poly.pdbx_seq_one_letter_code
_entity_poly.pdbx_strand_id
1 'polypeptide(L)'
;MSAFFVIMKQTLEDRFKDIIYNWIKKIEENIIWIVSTIKDVALTIGRASYSSMIIIGIILWCMNIQKYYAKRLIYGGVALALIIEVLS
;
A
#
# COMPACT_ATOMS: atom_id res chain seq x y z
N MET A 1 -52.30 5.90 22.47
CA MET A 1 -51.58 6.84 21.59
C MET A 1 -50.11 7.04 22.00
N SER A 2 -49.77 7.02 23.30
CA SER A 2 -48.39 7.15 23.79
C SER A 2 -47.45 5.99 23.42
N ALA A 3 -47.91 4.74 23.49
CA ALA A 3 -47.08 3.56 23.19
C ALA A 3 -46.61 3.48 21.73
N PHE A 4 -47.47 3.87 20.78
CA PHE A 4 -47.13 3.89 19.35
C PHE A 4 -46.01 4.90 19.05
N PHE A 5 -46.00 6.05 19.72
CA PHE A 5 -44.97 7.08 19.52
C PHE A 5 -43.60 6.65 20.06
N VAL A 6 -43.58 5.87 21.16
CA VAL A 6 -42.34 5.30 21.73
C VAL A 6 -41.75 4.25 20.78
N ILE A 7 -42.57 3.35 20.25
CA ILE A 7 -42.14 2.31 19.30
C ILE A 7 -41.58 2.93 18.02
N MET A 8 -42.22 3.98 17.50
CA MET A 8 -41.75 4.70 16.32
C MET A 8 -40.41 5.41 16.55
N LYS A 9 -40.20 6.02 17.73
CA LYS A 9 -38.90 6.61 18.09
C LYS A 9 -37.80 5.57 18.17
N GLN A 10 -38.08 4.43 18.80
CA GLN A 10 -37.11 3.36 18.96
C GLN A 10 -36.71 2.76 17.59
N THR A 11 -37.69 2.54 16.71
CA THR A 11 -37.46 2.07 15.33
C THR A 11 -36.63 3.06 14.51
N LEU A 12 -36.86 4.37 14.66
CA LEU A 12 -36.07 5.41 14.01
C LEU A 12 -34.63 5.43 14.52
N GLU A 13 -34.44 5.35 15.84
CA GLU A 13 -33.12 5.32 16.46
C GLU A 13 -32.29 4.12 16.01
N ASP A 14 -32.90 2.94 15.94
CA ASP A 14 -32.23 1.72 15.47
C ASP A 14 -31.79 1.86 14.00
N ARG A 15 -32.66 2.39 13.12
CA ARG A 15 -32.27 2.67 11.73
C ARG A 15 -31.16 3.71 11.61
N PHE A 16 -31.16 4.74 12.45
CA PHE A 16 -30.08 5.74 12.47
C PHE A 16 -28.75 5.11 12.90
N LYS A 17 -28.76 4.23 13.92
CA LYS A 17 -27.57 3.49 14.35
C LYS A 17 -27.04 2.57 13.26
N ASP A 18 -27.92 1.84 12.56
CA ASP A 18 -27.54 0.96 11.46
C ASP A 18 -26.89 1.73 10.30
N ILE A 19 -27.44 2.91 9.96
CA ILE A 19 -26.85 3.78 8.95
C ILE A 19 -25.44 4.18 9.38
N ILE A 20 -25.27 4.74 10.59
CA ILE A 20 -23.96 5.19 11.08
C ILE A 20 -22.96 4.03 11.12
N TYR A 21 -23.38 2.86 11.61
CA TYR A 21 -22.53 1.67 11.67
C TYR A 21 -22.07 1.22 10.27
N ASN A 22 -22.98 1.17 9.29
CA ASN A 22 -22.61 0.85 7.91
C ASN A 22 -21.69 1.89 7.28
N TRP A 23 -21.87 3.17 7.57
CA TRP A 23 -20.96 4.22 7.09
C TRP A 23 -19.56 4.06 7.68
N ILE A 24 -19.45 3.82 8.99
CA ILE A 24 -18.16 3.59 9.66
C ILE A 24 -17.47 2.36 9.07
N LYS A 25 -18.20 1.25 8.90
CA LYS A 25 -17.66 0.03 8.32
C LYS A 25 -17.13 0.24 6.90
N LYS A 26 -17.87 0.97 6.06
CA LYS A 26 -17.43 1.32 4.71
C LYS A 26 -16.17 2.19 4.70
N ILE A 27 -16.04 3.11 5.66
CA ILE A 27 -14.83 3.93 5.80
C ILE A 27 -13.64 3.06 6.20
N GLU A 28 -13.82 2.15 7.16
CA GLU A 28 -12.79 1.21 7.59
C GLU A 28 -12.30 0.33 6.41
N GLU A 29 -13.23 -0.28 5.68
CA GLU A 29 -12.94 -1.09 4.50
C GLU A 29 -12.17 -0.27 3.44
N ASN A 30 -12.59 0.98 3.21
CA ASN A 30 -11.92 1.86 2.25
C ASN A 30 -10.50 2.25 2.70
N ILE A 31 -10.28 2.49 4.00
CA ILE A 31 -8.95 2.79 4.54
C ILE A 31 -8.03 1.58 4.37
N ILE A 32 -8.51 0.37 4.71
CA ILE A 32 -7.76 -0.87 4.54
C ILE A 32 -7.40 -1.06 3.05
N TRP A 33 -8.36 -0.82 2.15
CA TRP A 33 -8.14 -0.92 0.72
C TRP A 33 -7.08 0.07 0.21
N ILE A 34 -7.13 1.33 0.66
CA ILE A 34 -6.13 2.35 0.30
C ILE A 34 -4.74 1.94 0.81
N VAL A 35 -4.63 1.50 2.06
CA VAL A 35 -3.35 1.08 2.64
C VAL A 35 -2.77 -0.11 1.89
N SER A 36 -3.59 -1.11 1.55
CA SER A 36 -3.16 -2.23 0.72
C SER A 36 -2.69 -1.78 -0.65
N THR A 37 -3.45 -0.90 -1.31
CA THR A 37 -3.11 -0.38 -2.64
C THR A 37 -1.78 0.39 -2.62
N ILE A 38 -1.57 1.23 -1.60
CA ILE A 38 -0.30 1.97 -1.44
C ILE A 38 0.86 0.99 -1.24
N LYS A 39 0.68 -0.05 -0.42
CA LYS A 39 1.71 -1.09 -0.23
C LYS A 39 2.05 -1.77 -1.56
N ASP A 40 1.04 -2.18 -2.33
CA ASP A 40 1.24 -2.88 -3.60
C ASP A 40 1.93 -1.99 -4.65
N VAL A 41 1.55 -0.72 -4.71
CA VAL A 41 2.22 0.28 -5.56
C VAL A 41 3.66 0.51 -5.11
N ALA A 42 3.92 0.64 -3.81
CA ALA A 42 5.26 0.82 -3.28
C ALA A 42 6.16 -0.40 -3.59
N LEU A 43 5.65 -1.62 -3.44
CA LEU A 43 6.36 -2.84 -3.83
C LEU A 43 6.65 -2.87 -5.33
N THR A 44 5.68 -2.47 -6.16
CA THR A 44 5.84 -2.42 -7.62
C THR A 44 6.92 -1.41 -8.04
N ILE A 45 6.89 -0.20 -7.46
CA ILE A 45 7.89 0.84 -7.71
C ILE A 45 9.26 0.38 -7.22
N GLY A 46 9.33 -0.23 -6.03
CA GLY A 46 10.53 -0.82 -5.48
C GLY A 46 11.15 -1.85 -6.45
N ARG A 47 10.31 -2.75 -6.98
CA ARG A 47 10.73 -3.76 -7.96
C ARG A 47 11.31 -3.17 -9.22
N ALA A 48 10.63 -2.17 -9.79
CA ALA A 48 11.13 -1.44 -10.96
C ALA A 48 12.43 -0.67 -10.67
N SER A 49 12.56 -0.11 -9.47
CA SER A 49 13.73 0.66 -9.06
C SER A 49 14.95 -0.23 -8.93
N TYR A 50 14.91 -1.30 -8.13
CA TYR A 50 16.09 -2.16 -7.98
C TYR A 50 16.45 -2.87 -9.30
N SER A 51 15.46 -3.26 -10.11
CA SER A 51 15.73 -3.90 -11.39
C SER A 51 16.48 -2.95 -12.33
N SER A 52 16.05 -1.68 -12.41
CA SER A 52 16.73 -0.67 -13.21
C SER A 52 18.14 -0.37 -12.68
N MET A 53 18.33 -0.25 -11.36
CA MET A 53 19.65 -0.03 -10.75
C MET A 53 20.63 -1.16 -11.06
N ILE A 54 20.17 -2.41 -10.99
CA ILE A 54 21.01 -3.58 -11.32
C ILE A 54 21.37 -3.59 -12.80
N ILE A 55 20.38 -3.39 -13.69
CA ILE A 55 20.60 -3.40 -15.15
C ILE A 55 21.58 -2.29 -15.55
N ILE A 56 21.33 -1.06 -15.10
CA ILE A 56 22.22 0.10 -15.38
C ILE A 56 23.61 -0.15 -14.79
N GLY A 57 23.68 -0.72 -13.59
CA GLY A 57 24.94 -1.04 -12.92
C GLY A 57 25.77 -2.05 -13.72
N ILE A 58 25.12 -3.10 -14.25
CA ILE A 58 25.77 -4.11 -15.11
C ILE A 58 26.24 -3.47 -16.41
N ILE A 59 25.42 -2.64 -17.06
CA ILE A 59 25.78 -1.95 -18.30
C ILE A 59 27.01 -1.05 -18.08
N LEU A 60 26.99 -0.22 -17.04
CA LEU A 60 28.13 0.65 -16.69
C LEU A 60 29.39 -0.17 -16.38
N TRP A 61 29.23 -1.32 -15.72
CA TRP A 61 30.34 -2.21 -15.41
C TRP A 61 30.95 -2.82 -16.68
N CYS A 62 30.12 -3.27 -17.63
CA CYS A 62 30.54 -3.81 -18.94
C CYS A 62 31.23 -2.74 -19.81
N MET A 63 30.72 -1.51 -19.80
CA MET A 63 31.32 -0.39 -20.56
C MET A 63 32.64 0.11 -19.95
N ASN A 64 33.05 -0.42 -18.79
CA ASN A 64 34.22 0.02 -18.03
C ASN A 64 34.17 1.53 -17.67
N ILE A 65 32.99 2.13 -17.71
CA ILE A 65 32.75 3.52 -17.33
C ILE A 65 32.54 3.53 -15.82
N GLN A 66 33.44 4.20 -15.10
CA GLN A 66 33.29 4.44 -13.67
C GLN A 66 32.95 3.17 -12.85
N LYS A 67 33.80 2.14 -12.97
CA LYS A 67 33.67 0.84 -12.27
C LYS A 67 33.27 0.92 -10.79
N TYR A 68 33.73 1.95 -10.08
CA TYR A 68 33.41 2.16 -8.67
C TYR A 68 31.92 2.47 -8.45
N TYR A 69 31.35 3.34 -9.28
CA TYR A 69 29.93 3.71 -9.22
C TYR A 69 29.04 2.57 -9.71
N ALA A 70 29.45 1.87 -10.77
CA ALA A 70 28.74 0.70 -11.28
C ALA A 70 28.57 -0.39 -10.20
N LYS A 71 29.66 -0.75 -9.51
CA LYS A 71 29.61 -1.73 -8.41
C LYS A 71 28.73 -1.26 -7.26
N ARG A 72 28.86 0.00 -6.83
CA ARG A 72 27.99 0.58 -5.79
C ARG A 72 26.51 0.53 -6.18
N LEU A 73 26.19 0.77 -7.46
CA LEU A 73 24.82 0.71 -7.97
C LEU A 73 24.25 -0.72 -7.93
N ILE A 74 25.07 -1.71 -8.32
CA ILE A 74 24.69 -3.13 -8.24
C ILE A 74 24.47 -3.54 -6.78
N TYR A 75 25.40 -3.24 -5.87
CA TYR A 75 25.25 -3.59 -4.45
C TYR A 75 24.04 -2.90 -3.82
N GLY A 76 23.79 -1.63 -4.15
CA GLY A 76 22.62 -0.88 -3.70
C GLY A 76 21.32 -1.50 -4.21
N GLY A 77 21.28 -1.86 -5.50
CA GLY A 77 20.14 -2.54 -6.11
C GLY A 77 19.87 -3.91 -5.49
N VAL A 78 20.91 -4.73 -5.26
CA VAL A 78 20.77 -6.05 -4.62
C VAL A 78 20.27 -5.91 -3.18
N ALA A 79 20.79 -4.96 -2.41
CA ALA A 79 20.31 -4.71 -1.04
C ALA A 79 18.83 -4.29 -1.03
N LEU A 80 18.43 -3.40 -1.94
CA LEU A 80 17.04 -2.97 -2.11
C LEU A 80 16.14 -4.13 -2.54
N ALA A 81 16.61 -4.99 -3.44
CA ALA A 81 15.90 -6.20 -3.87
C ALA A 81 15.60 -7.12 -2.69
N LEU A 82 16.61 -7.41 -1.86
CA LEU A 82 16.44 -8.21 -0.64
C LEU A 82 15.41 -7.61 0.32
N ILE A 83 15.48 -6.29 0.56
CA ILE A 83 14.52 -5.61 1.45
C ILE A 83 13.10 -5.74 0.90
N ILE A 84 12.93 -5.55 -0.41
CA ILE A 84 11.61 -5.59 -1.07
C ILE A 84 11.07 -7.02 -1.15
N GLU A 85 11.91 -8.03 -1.38
CA GLU A 85 11.49 -9.44 -1.36
C GLU A 85 11.13 -9.92 0.04
N VAL A 86 11.76 -9.40 1.09
CA VAL A 86 11.37 -9.71 2.48
C VAL A 86 10.07 -9.01 2.88
N LEU A 87 9.80 -7.81 2.35
CA LEU A 87 8.58 -7.05 2.62
C LEU A 87 7.37 -7.54 1.81
N SER A 88 7.63 -8.11 0.63
CA SER A 88 6.63 -8.62 -0.29
C SER A 88 5.95 -9.88 0.22
#